data_AF-A0A1A8S8K6-F1
#
_entry.id   AF-A0A1A8S8K6-F1
#
_cell.length_a   1.000
_cell.length_b   1.000
_cell.length_c   1.000
_cell.angle_alpha   90.00
_cell.angle_beta   90.00
_cell.angle_gamma   90.00
#
_symmetry.space_group_name_H-M   'P 1'
#
loop_
_entity.id
_entity.type
_entity.pdbx_description
1 polymer ?
#
loop_
_entity_poly.entity_id
_entity_poly.type
_entity_poly.pdbx_seq_one_letter_code
_entity_poly.pdbx_strand_id
1 'polypeptide(L)'
;EMHCLHPGDLFPFTRKPLFLIVDSSNSSAYKNFSNLFGQPLVSLLSPTVYPKTVQDPSQQGSLFTLFLYSPLLAFSSICGLNSIRQGLWEQAQEFLCKVFRDIGQMITRSRTIDQAFLQFFGDEFLRLILIRFVFCSAVLRLHKLFRESRSFPESYPELPKQDTVESSLLQRHILDLAAMLDVHNLFWDDSLETY
;
A
#
# COMPACT_ATOMS: atom_id res chain seq x y z
N GLU A 1 -6.54 -11.97 20.94
CA GLU A 1 -5.33 -12.57 21.52
C GLU A 1 -5.09 -11.98 22.91
N MET A 2 -4.49 -12.73 23.83
CA MET A 2 -4.36 -12.33 25.24
C MET A 2 -3.26 -11.27 25.52
N HIS A 3 -2.43 -10.92 24.53
CA HIS A 3 -1.30 -9.99 24.69
C HIS A 3 -1.12 -9.06 23.47
N CYS A 4 -2.20 -8.42 23.01
CA CYS A 4 -2.12 -7.45 21.92
C CYS A 4 -1.63 -6.09 22.42
N LEU A 5 -0.78 -5.43 21.63
CA LEU A 5 -0.56 -3.99 21.76
C LEU A 5 -1.77 -3.27 21.16
N HIS A 6 -2.41 -2.39 21.94
CA HIS A 6 -3.56 -1.60 21.52
C HIS A 6 -3.17 -0.14 21.24
N PRO A 7 -3.95 0.60 20.43
CA PRO A 7 -3.70 2.02 20.20
C PRO A 7 -3.58 2.84 21.51
N GLY A 8 -4.37 2.48 22.53
CA GLY A 8 -4.34 3.14 23.83
C GLY A 8 -3.00 3.03 24.56
N ASP A 9 -2.26 1.94 24.34
CA ASP A 9 -0.94 1.72 24.93
C ASP A 9 0.12 2.67 24.33
N LEU A 10 -0.16 3.20 23.14
CA LEU A 10 0.73 4.10 22.42
C LEU A 10 0.44 5.59 22.66
N PHE A 11 -0.65 5.95 23.36
CA PHE A 11 -0.97 7.35 23.65
C PHE A 11 0.18 8.13 24.28
N PRO A 12 1.00 7.57 25.19
CA PRO A 12 2.10 8.34 25.74
C PRO A 12 3.10 8.84 24.69
N PHE A 13 3.27 8.08 23.60
CA PHE A 13 4.19 8.37 22.50
C PHE A 13 3.61 9.34 21.47
N THR A 14 2.27 9.49 21.40
CA THR A 14 1.61 10.45 20.49
C THR A 14 1.71 11.90 20.95
N ARG A 15 2.42 12.18 22.05
CA ARG A 15 2.85 13.55 22.43
C ARG A 15 3.95 14.11 21.54
N LYS A 16 4.51 13.30 20.64
CA LYS A 16 5.42 13.68 19.55
C LYS A 16 4.88 13.11 18.23
N PRO A 17 5.37 13.60 17.07
CA PRO A 17 5.06 12.97 15.80
C PRO A 17 5.35 11.45 15.84
N LEU A 18 4.36 10.63 15.50
CA LEU A 18 4.45 9.18 15.49
C LEU A 18 3.98 8.59 14.16
N PHE A 19 4.82 7.75 13.55
CA PHE A 19 4.49 6.98 12.35
C PHE A 19 4.51 5.49 12.67
N LEU A 20 3.42 4.79 12.38
CA LEU A 20 3.24 3.38 12.69
C LEU A 20 3.03 2.56 11.42
N ILE A 21 3.62 1.36 11.40
CA ILE A 21 3.32 0.31 10.43
C ILE A 21 2.80 -0.87 11.26
N VAL A 22 1.55 -1.23 11.07
CA VAL A 22 0.87 -2.28 11.83
C VAL A 22 0.57 -3.45 10.91
N ASP A 23 1.50 -4.40 10.87
CA ASP A 23 1.38 -5.64 10.12
C ASP A 23 0.89 -6.77 11.04
N SER A 24 -0.43 -6.93 11.11
CA SER A 24 -1.09 -7.82 12.08
C SER A 24 -2.48 -8.22 11.59
N SER A 25 -2.93 -9.41 12.00
CA SER A 25 -4.32 -9.87 11.82
C SER A 25 -5.35 -8.97 12.53
N ASN A 26 -4.92 -8.10 13.45
CA ASN A 26 -5.76 -7.13 14.16
C ASN A 26 -5.37 -5.67 13.84
N SER A 27 -4.73 -5.41 12.69
CA SER A 27 -4.29 -4.06 12.29
C SER A 27 -5.43 -3.03 12.29
N SER A 28 -6.66 -3.44 11.97
CA SER A 28 -7.86 -2.60 11.93
C SER A 28 -8.20 -1.94 13.27
N ALA A 29 -7.69 -2.45 14.39
CA ALA A 29 -7.83 -1.81 15.70
C ALA A 29 -7.25 -0.38 15.73
N TYR A 30 -6.27 -0.09 14.86
CA TYR A 30 -5.59 1.21 14.76
C TYR A 30 -6.25 2.17 13.76
N LYS A 31 -7.33 1.75 13.08
CA LYS A 31 -8.04 2.59 12.09
C LYS A 31 -8.68 3.83 12.71
N ASN A 32 -9.10 3.74 13.97
CA ASN A 32 -9.77 4.83 14.71
C ASN A 32 -8.86 5.36 15.83
N PHE A 33 -7.56 5.48 15.58
CA PHE A 33 -6.60 5.94 16.58
C PHE A 33 -6.90 7.40 16.95
N SER A 34 -7.40 7.67 18.15
CA SER A 34 -7.68 9.04 18.59
C SER A 34 -6.41 9.89 18.71
N ASN A 35 -6.30 10.98 17.96
CA ASN A 35 -5.22 11.94 18.12
C ASN A 35 -5.50 12.90 19.30
N LEU A 36 -5.03 12.55 20.49
CA LEU A 36 -5.30 13.29 21.73
C LEU A 36 -4.45 14.57 21.90
N PHE A 37 -3.30 14.67 21.23
CA PHE A 37 -2.31 15.74 21.48
C PHE A 37 -2.09 16.67 20.27
N GLY A 38 -2.83 16.47 19.17
CA GLY A 38 -2.72 17.28 17.97
C GLY A 38 -1.38 17.18 17.24
N GLN A 39 -0.55 16.20 17.59
CA GLN A 39 0.70 15.92 16.90
C GLN A 39 0.45 15.06 15.66
N PRO A 40 1.32 15.11 14.64
CA PRO A 40 1.22 14.24 13.47
C PRO A 40 1.20 12.77 13.88
N LEU A 41 0.17 12.05 13.46
CA LEU A 41 0.03 10.63 13.70
C LEU A 41 -0.38 9.98 12.39
N VAL A 42 0.43 9.04 11.90
CA VAL A 42 0.07 8.22 10.75
C VAL A 42 0.21 6.75 11.14
N SER A 43 -0.77 5.93 10.79
CA SER A 43 -0.71 4.48 10.91
C SER A 43 -1.01 3.83 9.57
N LEU A 44 -0.09 3.00 9.07
CA LEU A 44 -0.28 2.17 7.90
C LEU A 44 -0.64 0.75 8.34
N LEU A 45 -1.79 0.25 7.89
CA LEU A 45 -2.41 -0.96 8.41
C LEU A 45 -2.41 -2.03 7.33
N SER A 46 -1.88 -3.22 7.63
CA SER A 46 -1.95 -4.36 6.72
C SER A 46 -3.39 -4.80 6.47
N PRO A 47 -3.68 -5.48 5.34
CA PRO A 47 -4.88 -6.30 5.21
C PRO A 47 -5.02 -7.27 6.38
N THR A 48 -6.26 -7.53 6.80
CA THR A 48 -6.59 -8.55 7.81
C THR A 48 -7.12 -9.84 7.19
N VAL A 49 -7.39 -9.82 5.88
CA VAL A 49 -7.79 -10.97 5.08
C VAL A 49 -6.90 -11.05 3.85
N TYR A 50 -6.40 -12.24 3.53
CA TYR A 50 -5.68 -12.50 2.27
C TYR A 50 -6.39 -13.62 1.49
N PRO A 51 -6.35 -13.63 0.15
CA PRO A 51 -6.90 -14.72 -0.64
C PRO A 51 -6.24 -16.06 -0.27
N LYS A 52 -7.01 -17.16 -0.22
CA LYS A 52 -6.50 -18.50 0.17
C LYS A 52 -5.30 -18.95 -0.68
N THR A 53 -5.24 -18.54 -1.94
CA THR A 53 -4.14 -18.86 -2.87
C THR A 53 -2.84 -18.11 -2.56
N VAL A 54 -2.93 -16.99 -1.83
CA VAL A 54 -1.79 -16.17 -1.38
C VAL A 54 -1.39 -16.55 0.06
N GLN A 55 -2.23 -17.34 0.75
CA GLN A 55 -1.95 -17.83 2.09
C GLN A 55 -1.05 -19.09 2.05
N ASP A 56 0.26 -18.89 1.95
CA ASP A 56 1.21 -19.75 2.67
C ASP A 56 2.24 -18.90 3.43
N PRO A 57 1.88 -18.40 4.64
CA PRO A 57 2.72 -17.52 5.45
C PRO A 57 3.97 -18.22 6.02
N SER A 58 4.07 -19.54 5.91
CA SER A 58 5.08 -20.31 6.62
C SER A 58 6.50 -20.19 6.04
N GLN A 59 6.65 -19.65 4.82
CA GLN A 59 7.94 -19.62 4.11
C GLN A 59 8.37 -18.23 3.58
N GLN A 60 7.48 -17.24 3.43
CA GLN A 60 7.77 -16.02 2.64
C GLN A 60 7.58 -14.68 3.37
N GLY A 61 7.16 -14.68 4.63
CA GLY A 61 6.91 -13.45 5.41
C GLY A 61 5.61 -12.73 5.00
N SER A 62 5.38 -11.53 5.53
CA SER A 62 4.15 -10.78 5.25
C SER A 62 4.19 -10.11 3.87
N LEU A 63 3.14 -10.33 3.07
CA LEU A 63 2.95 -9.67 1.77
C LEU A 63 2.93 -8.14 1.91
N PHE A 64 2.30 -7.62 2.97
CA PHE A 64 2.25 -6.18 3.21
C PHE A 64 3.65 -5.61 3.41
N THR A 65 4.44 -6.21 4.31
CA THR A 65 5.84 -5.83 4.51
C THR A 65 6.67 -6.01 3.24
N LEU A 66 6.42 -7.07 2.46
CA LEU A 66 7.12 -7.30 1.19
C LEU A 66 6.86 -6.17 0.19
N PHE A 67 5.63 -5.67 0.08
CA PHE A 67 5.33 -4.49 -0.73
C PHE A 67 6.05 -3.23 -0.22
N LEU A 68 6.11 -3.02 1.09
CA LEU A 68 6.82 -1.85 1.66
C LEU A 68 8.35 -1.94 1.50
N TYR A 69 8.91 -3.16 1.36
CA TYR A 69 10.33 -3.39 1.19
C TYR A 69 10.76 -3.48 -0.29
N SER A 70 10.09 -4.30 -1.09
CA SER A 70 10.38 -4.59 -2.50
C SER A 70 9.09 -4.73 -3.32
N PRO A 71 8.50 -3.62 -3.78
CA PRO A 71 7.21 -3.60 -4.47
C PRO A 71 7.14 -4.47 -5.72
N LEU A 72 8.20 -4.53 -6.53
CA LEU A 72 8.22 -5.36 -7.73
C LEU A 72 8.23 -6.85 -7.39
N LEU A 73 8.97 -7.24 -6.34
CA LEU A 73 8.99 -8.63 -5.88
C LEU A 73 7.61 -9.03 -5.35
N ALA A 74 6.97 -8.16 -4.56
CA ALA A 74 5.62 -8.37 -4.06
C ALA A 74 4.59 -8.49 -5.19
N PHE A 75 4.65 -7.59 -6.17
CA PHE A 75 3.81 -7.62 -7.37
C PHE A 75 3.99 -8.93 -8.14
N SER A 76 5.24 -9.34 -8.36
CA SER A 76 5.58 -10.58 -9.07
C SER A 76 5.06 -11.82 -8.33
N SER A 77 5.22 -11.84 -7.00
CA SER A 77 4.76 -12.91 -6.12
C SER A 77 3.24 -13.09 -6.19
N ILE A 78 2.46 -12.01 -6.06
CA ILE A 78 0.98 -12.12 -6.15
C ILE A 78 0.48 -12.49 -7.54
N CYS A 79 1.27 -12.19 -8.58
CA CYS A 79 0.97 -12.56 -9.95
C CYS A 79 1.41 -14.00 -10.29
N GLY A 80 2.01 -14.74 -9.35
CA GLY A 80 2.47 -16.11 -9.57
C GLY A 80 3.73 -16.22 -10.44
N LEU A 81 4.52 -15.15 -10.54
CA LEU A 81 5.75 -15.14 -11.32
C LEU A 81 6.90 -15.73 -10.49
N ASN A 82 7.36 -16.92 -10.88
CA ASN A 82 8.46 -17.62 -10.19
C ASN A 82 9.86 -17.10 -10.59
N SER A 83 9.98 -16.50 -11.77
CA SER A 83 11.24 -15.92 -12.25
C SER A 83 10.95 -14.86 -13.31
N ILE A 84 11.74 -13.80 -13.33
CA ILE A 84 11.67 -12.73 -14.33
C ILE A 84 13.06 -12.61 -14.94
N ARG A 85 13.14 -12.47 -16.27
CA ARG A 85 14.41 -12.25 -16.96
C ARG A 85 15.04 -10.95 -16.46
N GLN A 86 16.34 -10.95 -16.19
CA GLN A 86 17.04 -9.79 -15.63
C GLN A 86 16.74 -8.48 -16.38
N GLY A 87 16.83 -8.47 -17.72
CA GLY A 87 16.54 -7.26 -18.50
C GLY A 87 15.10 -6.76 -18.35
N LEU A 88 14.12 -7.66 -18.21
CA LEU A 88 12.73 -7.27 -17.98
C LEU A 88 12.52 -6.77 -16.54
N TRP A 89 13.22 -7.36 -15.58
CA TRP A 89 13.23 -6.90 -14.18
C TRP A 89 13.77 -5.48 -14.06
N GLU A 90 14.89 -5.19 -14.72
CA GLU A 90 15.51 -3.85 -14.76
C GLU A 90 14.55 -2.81 -15.39
N GLN A 91 13.92 -3.16 -16.52
CA GLN A 91 12.90 -2.30 -17.15
C GLN A 91 11.70 -2.03 -16.24
N ALA A 92 11.20 -3.06 -15.55
CA ALA A 92 10.09 -2.92 -14.61
C ALA A 92 10.47 -2.08 -13.38
N GLN A 93 11.70 -2.19 -12.89
CA GLN A 93 12.22 -1.33 -11.81
C GLN A 93 12.29 0.13 -12.26
N GLU A 94 12.84 0.41 -13.43
CA GLU A 94 12.90 1.78 -13.98
C GLU A 94 11.50 2.37 -14.18
N PHE A 95 10.56 1.55 -14.67
CA PHE A 95 9.16 1.93 -14.79
C PHE A 95 8.55 2.26 -13.41
N LEU A 96 8.78 1.44 -12.39
CA LEU A 96 8.31 1.72 -11.04
C LEU A 96 8.92 2.99 -10.45
N CYS A 97 10.18 3.33 -10.76
CA CYS A 97 10.74 4.62 -10.35
C CYS A 97 9.93 5.81 -10.90
N LYS A 98 9.40 5.72 -12.13
CA LYS A 98 8.48 6.72 -12.69
C LYS A 98 7.16 6.71 -11.91
N VAL A 99 6.55 5.55 -11.72
CA VAL A 99 5.28 5.42 -10.97
C VAL A 99 5.39 6.01 -9.56
N PHE A 100 6.49 5.74 -8.86
CA PHE A 100 6.74 6.24 -7.51
C PHE A 100 6.91 7.76 -7.45
N ARG A 101 7.53 8.36 -8.48
CA ARG A 101 7.57 9.81 -8.61
C ARG A 101 6.17 10.39 -8.81
N ASP A 102 5.35 9.74 -9.62
CA ASP A 102 3.98 10.20 -9.91
C ASP A 102 3.09 10.08 -8.66
N ILE A 103 3.19 8.98 -7.90
CA ILE A 103 2.55 8.84 -6.58
C ILE A 103 3.02 9.94 -5.62
N GLY A 104 4.33 10.22 -5.56
CA GLY A 104 4.86 11.29 -4.71
C GLY A 104 4.31 12.68 -5.07
N GLN A 105 4.12 12.95 -6.37
CA GLN A 105 3.46 14.18 -6.82
C GLN A 105 1.97 14.21 -6.46
N MET A 106 1.26 13.10 -6.58
CA MET A 106 -0.14 13.00 -6.15
C MET A 106 -0.29 13.33 -4.66
N ILE A 107 0.58 12.77 -3.81
CA ILE A 107 0.55 13.00 -2.37
C ILE A 107 0.81 14.48 -2.05
N THR A 108 1.88 15.06 -2.63
CA THR A 108 2.31 16.42 -2.30
C THR A 108 1.43 17.53 -2.89
N ARG A 109 0.68 17.25 -3.96
CA ARG A 109 -0.22 18.23 -4.60
C ARG A 109 -1.66 18.14 -4.11
N SER A 110 -2.04 17.05 -3.45
CA SER A 110 -3.40 16.88 -2.96
C SER A 110 -3.70 17.86 -1.83
N ARG A 111 -4.89 18.48 -1.90
CA ARG A 111 -5.42 19.35 -0.84
C ARG A 111 -6.32 18.59 0.14
N THR A 112 -6.66 17.35 -0.18
CA THR A 112 -7.57 16.49 0.59
C THR A 112 -6.82 15.52 1.51
N ILE A 113 -5.52 15.33 1.28
CA ILE A 113 -4.66 14.52 2.16
C ILE A 113 -4.37 15.27 3.47
N ASP A 114 -4.50 14.55 4.59
CA ASP A 114 -4.21 15.08 5.92
C ASP A 114 -2.74 15.57 6.03
N GLN A 115 -2.55 16.71 6.67
CA GLN A 115 -1.24 17.35 6.83
C GLN A 115 -0.24 16.47 7.57
N ALA A 116 -0.68 15.50 8.40
CA ALA A 116 0.21 14.55 9.05
C ALA A 116 1.03 13.74 8.04
N PHE A 117 0.42 13.30 6.93
CA PHE A 117 1.14 12.60 5.86
C PHE A 117 2.24 13.48 5.25
N LEU A 118 1.93 14.75 4.97
CA LEU A 118 2.88 15.69 4.36
C LEU A 118 4.07 15.99 5.28
N GLN A 119 3.85 16.06 6.59
CA GLN A 119 4.92 16.24 7.57
C GLN A 119 5.89 15.06 7.58
N PHE A 120 5.38 13.82 7.58
CA PHE A 120 6.24 12.63 7.48
C PHE A 120 6.85 12.45 6.10
N PHE A 121 6.20 12.92 5.04
CA PHE A 121 6.72 12.89 3.68
C PHE A 121 8.00 13.73 3.52
N GLY A 122 8.28 14.65 4.44
CA GLY A 122 9.55 15.38 4.50
C GLY A 122 10.77 14.48 4.73
N ASP A 123 10.59 13.37 5.44
CA ASP A 123 11.63 12.37 5.69
C ASP A 123 11.76 11.40 4.50
N GLU A 124 12.99 11.11 4.06
CA GLU A 124 13.24 10.30 2.86
C GLU A 124 12.79 8.84 3.02
N PHE A 125 13.01 8.25 4.20
CA PHE A 125 12.64 6.88 4.47
C PHE A 125 11.12 6.74 4.58
N LEU A 126 10.46 7.61 5.36
CA LEU A 126 9.00 7.59 5.51
C LEU A 126 8.29 7.93 4.20
N ARG A 127 8.85 8.84 3.39
CA ARG A 127 8.38 9.13 2.02
C ARG A 127 8.37 7.88 1.17
N LEU A 128 9.46 7.12 1.16
CA LEU A 128 9.57 5.88 0.42
C LEU A 128 8.50 4.86 0.86
N ILE A 129 8.32 4.69 2.18
CA ILE A 129 7.30 3.81 2.75
C ILE A 129 5.88 4.24 2.34
N LEU A 130 5.55 5.53 2.40
CA LEU A 130 4.25 6.07 2.00
C LEU A 130 3.95 5.83 0.52
N ILE A 131 4.93 6.06 -0.36
CA ILE A 131 4.77 5.83 -1.80
C ILE A 131 4.51 4.33 -2.07
N ARG A 132 5.28 3.45 -1.43
CA ARG A 132 5.12 2.00 -1.57
C ARG A 132 3.81 1.50 -0.98
N PHE A 133 3.33 2.11 0.10
CA PHE A 133 2.01 1.83 0.68
C PHE A 133 0.89 2.16 -0.30
N VAL A 134 0.92 3.33 -0.94
CA VAL A 134 -0.08 3.73 -1.94
C VAL A 134 -0.07 2.76 -3.12
N PHE A 135 1.12 2.41 -3.62
CA PHE A 135 1.27 1.40 -4.67
C PHE A 135 0.70 0.05 -4.26
N CYS A 136 1.03 -0.44 -3.05
CA CYS A 136 0.50 -1.68 -2.48
C CYS A 136 -1.04 -1.67 -2.47
N SER A 137 -1.64 -0.62 -1.90
CA SER A 137 -3.11 -0.53 -1.81
C SER A 137 -3.77 -0.55 -3.18
N ALA A 138 -3.22 0.20 -4.15
CA ALA A 138 -3.76 0.26 -5.49
C ALA A 138 -3.63 -1.08 -6.23
N VAL A 139 -2.48 -1.76 -6.13
CA VAL A 139 -2.26 -3.08 -6.72
C VAL A 139 -3.25 -4.10 -6.15
N LEU A 140 -3.42 -4.15 -4.83
CA LEU A 140 -4.35 -5.10 -4.21
C LEU A 140 -5.79 -4.77 -4.60
N ARG A 141 -6.20 -3.50 -4.68
CA ARG A 141 -7.55 -3.12 -5.12
C ARG A 141 -7.88 -3.53 -6.55
N LEU A 142 -6.88 -3.47 -7.45
CA LEU A 142 -7.08 -3.77 -8.86
C LEU A 142 -6.98 -5.27 -9.18
N HIS A 143 -6.32 -6.05 -8.33
CA HIS A 143 -6.06 -7.47 -8.57
C HIS A 143 -7.29 -8.35 -8.30
N LYS A 144 -7.71 -9.19 -9.26
CA LYS A 144 -8.97 -9.96 -9.25
C LYS A 144 -9.17 -10.90 -8.05
N LEU A 145 -8.07 -11.32 -7.42
CA LEU A 145 -8.08 -12.19 -6.23
C LEU A 145 -8.52 -11.45 -4.95
N PHE A 146 -8.30 -10.14 -4.84
CA PHE A 146 -8.56 -9.37 -3.63
C PHE A 146 -9.88 -8.62 -3.81
N ARG A 147 -10.94 -9.11 -3.16
CA ARG A 147 -12.32 -8.60 -3.36
C ARG A 147 -12.95 -8.01 -2.11
N GLU A 148 -12.50 -8.44 -0.92
CA GLU A 148 -13.04 -7.94 0.33
C GLU A 148 -12.36 -6.63 0.71
N SER A 149 -13.11 -5.70 1.31
CA SER A 149 -12.55 -4.45 1.84
C SER A 149 -11.38 -4.70 2.81
N ARG A 150 -11.45 -5.79 3.59
CA ARG A 150 -10.41 -6.24 4.53
C ARG A 150 -9.16 -6.83 3.86
N SER A 151 -9.22 -7.03 2.53
CA SER A 151 -8.08 -7.48 1.71
C SER A 151 -7.20 -6.33 1.23
N PHE A 152 -7.53 -5.09 1.59
CA PHE A 152 -6.77 -3.90 1.22
C PHE A 152 -6.08 -3.30 2.45
N PRO A 153 -4.85 -2.80 2.32
CA PRO A 153 -4.24 -2.02 3.37
C PRO A 153 -5.02 -0.71 3.55
N GLU A 154 -5.12 -0.29 4.80
CA GLU A 154 -5.80 0.92 5.23
C GLU A 154 -4.85 1.85 5.97
N SER A 155 -5.28 3.08 6.22
CA SER A 155 -4.47 4.05 6.96
C SER A 155 -5.30 4.85 7.94
N TYR A 156 -4.63 5.39 8.96
CA TYR A 156 -5.12 6.48 9.78
C TYR A 156 -4.16 7.66 9.69
N PRO A 157 -4.63 8.89 9.43
CA PRO A 157 -5.95 9.21 8.89
C PRO A 157 -6.22 8.48 7.57
N GLU A 158 -7.47 8.32 7.19
CA GLU A 158 -7.80 7.63 5.93
C GLU A 158 -7.34 8.46 4.73
N LEU A 159 -6.56 7.85 3.84
CA LEU A 159 -6.20 8.48 2.57
C LEU A 159 -7.44 8.66 1.67
N PRO A 160 -7.57 9.79 0.97
CA PRO A 160 -8.66 10.04 0.02
C PRO A 160 -8.51 9.09 -1.18
N LYS A 161 -9.35 8.05 -1.24
CA LYS A 161 -9.15 6.92 -2.15
C LYS A 161 -9.10 7.32 -3.63
N GLN A 162 -10.08 8.08 -4.10
CA GLN A 162 -10.18 8.51 -5.50
C GLN A 162 -8.99 9.36 -5.95
N ASP A 163 -8.43 10.16 -5.04
CA ASP A 163 -7.26 11.02 -5.31
C ASP A 163 -5.93 10.27 -5.12
N THR A 164 -5.95 9.04 -4.60
CA THR A 164 -4.74 8.28 -4.25
C THR A 164 -4.79 6.83 -4.78
N VAL A 165 -5.23 5.89 -3.95
CA VAL A 165 -5.14 4.44 -4.18
C VAL A 165 -6.09 3.92 -5.25
N GLU A 166 -7.11 4.70 -5.63
CA GLU A 166 -8.08 4.42 -6.69
C GLU A 166 -7.98 5.42 -7.86
N SER A 167 -6.89 6.18 -7.93
CA SER A 167 -6.67 7.12 -9.03
C SER A 167 -6.53 6.39 -10.37
N SER A 168 -7.21 6.88 -11.40
CA SER A 168 -7.14 6.36 -12.77
C SER A 168 -5.70 6.35 -13.33
N LEU A 169 -4.88 7.34 -12.97
CA LEU A 169 -3.47 7.38 -13.35
C LEU A 169 -2.71 6.18 -12.78
N LEU A 170 -2.90 5.89 -11.50
CA LEU A 170 -2.22 4.79 -10.82
C LEU A 170 -2.72 3.43 -11.31
N GLN A 171 -4.03 3.29 -11.54
CA GLN A 171 -4.60 2.10 -12.17
C GLN A 171 -3.96 1.83 -13.53
N ARG A 172 -3.85 2.85 -14.39
CA ARG A 172 -3.19 2.71 -15.70
C ARG A 172 -1.73 2.28 -15.57
N HIS A 173 -0.98 2.84 -14.63
CA HIS A 173 0.39 2.41 -14.36
C HIS A 173 0.49 0.94 -13.92
N ILE A 174 -0.45 0.47 -13.10
CA ILE A 174 -0.48 -0.93 -12.67
C ILE A 174 -0.79 -1.85 -13.86
N LEU A 175 -1.73 -1.47 -14.74
CA LEU A 175 -2.04 -2.23 -15.95
C LEU A 175 -0.86 -2.24 -16.94
N ASP A 176 -0.16 -1.11 -17.12
CA ASP A 176 1.06 -1.04 -17.94
C ASP A 176 2.16 -1.97 -17.41
N LEU A 177 2.38 -2.00 -16.08
CA LEU A 177 3.32 -2.92 -15.44
C LEU A 177 2.88 -4.38 -15.62
N ALA A 178 1.58 -4.66 -15.45
CA ALA A 178 1.03 -5.99 -15.64
C ALA A 178 1.18 -6.48 -17.09
N ALA A 179 0.97 -5.59 -18.07
CA ALA A 179 1.20 -5.88 -19.48
C ALA A 179 2.68 -6.13 -19.78
N MET A 180 3.60 -5.33 -19.20
CA MET A 180 5.05 -5.54 -19.31
C MET A 180 5.48 -6.93 -18.82
N LEU A 181 4.80 -7.46 -17.80
CA LEU A 181 5.11 -8.76 -17.20
C LEU A 181 4.19 -9.90 -17.67
N ASP A 182 3.41 -9.69 -18.73
CA ASP A 182 2.47 -10.68 -19.30
C ASP A 182 1.42 -11.24 -18.30
N VAL A 183 0.99 -10.42 -17.34
CA VAL A 183 0.02 -10.77 -16.27
C VAL A 183 -1.20 -9.86 -16.20
N HIS A 184 -1.47 -9.10 -17.27
CA HIS A 184 -2.60 -8.16 -17.37
C HIS A 184 -3.96 -8.82 -17.07
N ASN A 185 -4.14 -10.08 -17.46
CA ASN A 185 -5.37 -10.84 -17.23
C ASN A 185 -5.73 -11.04 -15.75
N LEU A 186 -4.81 -10.83 -14.81
CA LEU A 186 -5.04 -10.91 -13.36
C LEU A 186 -5.68 -9.66 -12.76
N PHE A 187 -5.74 -8.56 -13.52
CA PHE A 187 -6.24 -7.27 -13.07
C PHE A 187 -7.57 -6.90 -13.72
N TRP A 188 -8.37 -6.11 -13.03
CA TRP A 188 -9.56 -5.47 -13.61
C TRP A 188 -9.13 -4.32 -14.51
N ASP A 189 -9.81 -4.21 -15.65
CA ASP A 189 -9.59 -3.14 -16.62
C ASP A 189 -10.92 -2.44 -16.87
N ASP A 190 -11.20 -1.42 -16.08
CA ASP A 190 -12.44 -0.65 -16.16
C ASP A 190 -12.48 0.26 -17.41
N SER A 191 -11.44 0.28 -18.25
CA SER A 191 -11.44 1.03 -19.51
C SER A 191 -12.44 0.50 -20.55
N LEU A 192 -13.08 -0.65 -20.28
CA LEU A 192 -14.08 -1.28 -21.15
C LEU A 192 -15.54 -1.03 -20.75
N GLU A 193 -15.84 -0.39 -19.60
CA GLU A 193 -17.23 -0.19 -19.14
C GLU A 193 -17.87 1.14 -19.59
N THR A 194 -17.29 1.85 -20.56
CA THR A 194 -17.84 3.14 -21.07
C THR A 194 -18.56 3.07 -22.43
N TYR A 195 -19.01 1.88 -22.87
CA TYR A 195 -19.82 1.71 -24.08
C TYR A 195 -21.30 1.41 -23.80
#